data_AF-A0A915J8X6-F1
#
_entry.id   AF-A0A915J8X6-F1
#
_cell.length_a   1.000
_cell.length_b   1.000
_cell.length_c   1.000
_cell.angle_alpha   90.00
_cell.angle_beta   90.00
_cell.angle_gamma   90.00
#
_symmetry.space_group_name_H-M   'P 1'
#
loop_
_entity.id
_entity.type
_entity.pdbx_description
1 polymer ?
#
loop_
_entity_poly.entity_id
_entity_poly.type
_entity_poly.pdbx_seq_one_letter_code
_entity_poly.pdbx_strand_id
1 'polypeptide(L)'
;MAMQILYAGINHSIPGDGGPVCFANSGSYISRLVETLVALCIAYVEFKYANSKLNEQLPWNNDEKCGEIPCGDNQQNLNVKEISVSPKKSKLFSRIECQRRLQIIEDGRNLTLTRRCLAAFLCLIFGAQLGYKLVSKTCIYFLNPCHVTTVIQIVLLLSNPYRNDKFTTFLFRVHLYVLSGATIALIFPVLNTLLLPHEVTFYYVQHIAIILMPFYMLTHGGSFSVEEWNDFSWVLLSTAIIIIYHFVVLQFLALLTLANLSNMLCAAVSDPFGEPYYRIWGIGHQSLLIPLQGKFYALCSNFLLKYLGDRSPKTD
;
A
#
# COMPACT_ATOMS: atom_id res chain seq x y z
N MET A 1 -12.49 -11.27 -26.62
CA MET A 1 -11.26 -10.45 -26.56
C MET A 1 -10.78 -10.21 -25.13
N ALA A 2 -11.61 -9.69 -24.20
CA ALA A 2 -11.18 -9.43 -22.81
C ALA A 2 -10.65 -10.68 -22.07
N MET A 3 -11.39 -11.80 -22.09
CA MET A 3 -10.96 -13.06 -21.45
C MET A 3 -9.65 -13.61 -22.02
N GLN A 4 -9.35 -13.33 -23.29
CA GLN A 4 -8.11 -13.77 -23.93
C GLN A 4 -6.87 -13.00 -23.45
N ILE A 5 -7.02 -11.74 -23.03
CA ILE A 5 -5.91 -10.92 -22.53
C ILE A 5 -5.69 -11.19 -21.03
N LEU A 6 -6.77 -11.49 -20.31
CA LEU A 6 -6.72 -11.65 -18.86
C LEU A 6 -5.90 -12.88 -18.43
N TYR A 7 -6.14 -14.05 -19.02
CA TYR A 7 -5.55 -15.28 -18.48
C TYR A 7 -5.29 -16.39 -19.52
N ALA A 8 -5.40 -16.12 -20.82
CA ALA A 8 -5.18 -17.14 -21.84
C ALA A 8 -3.70 -17.54 -22.03
N GLY A 9 -2.78 -16.74 -21.48
CA GLY A 9 -1.35 -17.05 -21.53
C GLY A 9 -0.83 -17.87 -20.36
N ILE A 10 -1.69 -18.27 -19.43
CA ILE A 10 -1.30 -19.14 -18.33
C ILE A 10 -0.89 -20.50 -18.89
N ASN A 11 0.31 -20.94 -18.50
CA ASN A 11 0.90 -22.18 -18.95
C ASN A 11 0.95 -23.20 -17.81
N HIS A 12 -0.02 -24.10 -17.77
CA HIS A 12 -0.12 -25.16 -16.76
C HIS A 12 1.05 -26.17 -16.80
N SER A 13 1.93 -26.11 -17.80
CA SER A 13 3.14 -26.93 -17.86
C SER A 13 4.28 -26.35 -17.02
N ILE A 14 4.21 -25.06 -16.67
CA ILE A 14 5.19 -24.38 -15.83
C ILE A 14 4.80 -24.57 -14.36
N PRO A 15 5.67 -25.14 -13.52
CA PRO A 15 5.37 -25.35 -12.10
C PRO A 15 4.96 -24.04 -11.41
N GLY A 16 3.87 -24.06 -10.65
CA GLY A 16 3.41 -22.90 -9.90
C GLY A 16 2.73 -21.79 -10.73
N ASP A 17 2.57 -21.94 -12.06
CA ASP A 17 1.79 -21.00 -12.88
C ASP A 17 0.27 -21.27 -12.78
N GLY A 18 -0.13 -22.51 -12.49
CA GLY A 18 -1.51 -22.87 -12.19
C GLY A 18 -1.95 -24.20 -12.80
N GLY A 19 -3.26 -24.35 -12.95
CA GLY A 19 -3.89 -25.49 -13.60
C GLY A 19 -4.52 -26.53 -12.66
N PRO A 20 -5.23 -27.53 -13.21
CA PRO A 20 -5.94 -28.53 -12.42
C PRO A 20 -5.04 -29.38 -11.53
N VAL A 21 -3.83 -29.70 -11.99
CA VAL A 21 -2.86 -30.52 -11.23
C VAL A 21 -2.35 -29.75 -10.01
N CYS A 22 -2.01 -28.47 -10.19
CA CYS A 22 -1.65 -27.54 -9.11
C CYS A 22 -2.75 -27.50 -8.04
N PHE A 23 -4.02 -27.35 -8.45
CA PHE A 23 -5.13 -27.38 -7.51
C PHE A 23 -5.29 -28.73 -6.78
N ALA A 24 -5.22 -29.83 -7.53
CA ALA A 24 -5.45 -31.18 -7.00
C ALA A 24 -4.40 -31.62 -5.98
N ASN A 25 -3.13 -31.23 -6.17
CA ASN A 25 -2.06 -31.55 -5.22
C ASN A 25 -2.17 -30.73 -3.93
N SER A 26 -2.67 -29.50 -4.03
CA SER A 26 -2.79 -28.58 -2.91
C SER A 26 -4.05 -28.76 -2.06
N GLY A 27 -5.07 -29.50 -2.50
CA GLY A 27 -6.25 -29.79 -1.66
C GLY A 27 -7.54 -30.02 -2.44
N SER A 28 -8.68 -29.80 -1.77
CA SER A 28 -10.03 -29.99 -2.33
C SER A 28 -10.89 -28.74 -2.17
N TYR A 29 -11.99 -28.62 -2.91
CA TYR A 29 -12.93 -27.50 -2.75
C TYR A 29 -13.45 -27.36 -1.31
N ILE A 30 -13.62 -28.49 -0.60
CA ILE A 30 -14.04 -28.48 0.80
C ILE A 30 -12.94 -27.93 1.70
N SER A 31 -11.67 -28.32 1.51
CA SER A 31 -10.57 -27.74 2.28
C SER A 31 -10.46 -26.24 2.05
N ARG A 32 -10.62 -25.78 0.79
CA ARG A 32 -10.64 -24.35 0.46
C ARG A 32 -11.74 -23.60 1.18
N LEU A 33 -12.94 -24.15 1.21
CA LEU A 33 -14.07 -23.54 1.91
C LEU A 33 -13.80 -23.45 3.41
N VAL A 34 -13.32 -24.52 4.04
CA VAL A 34 -13.00 -24.55 5.47
C VAL A 34 -11.89 -23.54 5.81
N GLU A 35 -10.79 -23.55 5.06
CA GLU A 35 -9.68 -22.60 5.23
C GLU A 35 -10.16 -21.15 5.08
N THR A 36 -11.00 -20.86 4.08
CA THR A 36 -11.59 -19.53 3.88
C THR A 36 -12.49 -19.12 5.05
N LEU A 37 -13.36 -20.01 5.54
CA LEU A 37 -14.21 -19.69 6.68
C LEU A 37 -13.40 -19.36 7.94
N VAL A 38 -12.36 -20.15 8.22
CA VAL A 38 -11.44 -19.89 9.35
C VAL A 38 -10.72 -18.55 9.17
N ALA A 39 -10.15 -18.31 7.99
CA ALA A 39 -9.44 -17.05 7.70
C ALA A 39 -10.37 -15.84 7.82
N LEU A 40 -11.62 -15.93 7.33
CA LEU A 40 -12.60 -14.85 7.44
C LEU A 40 -13.07 -14.62 8.88
N CYS A 41 -13.18 -15.67 9.71
CA CYS A 41 -13.44 -15.51 11.13
C CYS A 41 -12.31 -14.73 11.82
N ILE A 42 -11.05 -15.04 11.52
CA ILE A 42 -9.88 -14.30 12.04
C ILE A 42 -9.95 -12.84 11.58
N ALA A 43 -10.11 -12.60 10.28
CA ALA A 43 -10.19 -11.24 9.73
C ALA A 43 -11.36 -10.43 10.32
N TYR A 44 -12.51 -11.06 10.57
CA TYR A 44 -13.64 -10.41 11.21
C TYR A 44 -13.32 -9.96 12.65
N VAL A 45 -12.67 -10.81 13.44
CA VAL A 45 -12.25 -10.46 14.81
C VAL A 45 -11.23 -9.32 14.80
N GLU A 46 -10.21 -9.42 13.95
CA GLU A 46 -9.18 -8.38 13.78
C GLU A 46 -9.80 -7.05 13.35
N PHE A 47 -10.67 -7.07 12.33
CA PHE A 47 -11.35 -5.88 11.83
C PHE A 47 -12.24 -5.26 12.91
N LYS A 48 -13.04 -6.06 13.63
CA LYS A 48 -13.94 -5.55 14.67
C LYS A 48 -13.16 -4.87 15.80
N TYR A 49 -12.07 -5.48 16.25
CA TYR A 49 -11.19 -4.89 17.25
C TYR A 49 -10.57 -3.58 16.74
N ALA A 50 -9.94 -3.61 15.56
CA ALA A 50 -9.30 -2.44 14.97
C ALA A 50 -10.29 -1.29 14.75
N ASN A 51 -11.47 -1.57 14.19
CA ASN A 51 -12.50 -0.58 13.91
C ASN A 51 -13.02 0.08 15.20
N SER A 52 -13.16 -0.68 16.30
CA SER A 52 -13.61 -0.12 17.57
C SER A 52 -12.64 0.94 18.10
N LYS A 53 -11.34 0.70 18.00
CA LYS A 53 -10.29 1.61 18.47
C LYS A 53 -10.01 2.76 17.49
N LEU A 54 -10.05 2.50 16.18
CA LEU A 54 -9.82 3.52 15.16
C LEU A 54 -10.96 4.53 15.06
N ASN A 55 -12.21 4.12 15.28
CA ASN A 55 -13.34 5.05 15.30
C ASN A 55 -13.26 6.05 16.47
N GLU A 56 -12.62 5.66 17.58
CA GLU A 56 -12.35 6.55 18.71
C GLU A 56 -11.21 7.54 18.39
N GLN A 57 -10.16 7.09 17.69
CA GLN A 57 -8.98 7.90 17.35
C GLN A 57 -9.21 8.86 16.15
N LEU A 58 -9.99 8.44 15.16
CA LEU A 58 -10.24 9.14 13.91
C LEU A 58 -11.73 9.00 13.54
N PRO A 59 -12.63 9.83 14.09
CA PRO A 59 -14.03 9.79 13.71
C PRO A 59 -14.16 10.13 12.21
N TRP A 60 -14.40 9.11 11.38
CA TRP A 60 -14.50 9.23 9.93
C TRP A 60 -15.62 10.21 9.50
N ASN A 61 -16.63 10.42 10.36
CA ASN A 61 -17.82 11.24 10.10
C ASN A 61 -17.70 12.73 10.42
N ASN A 62 -16.62 13.19 11.04
CA ASN A 62 -16.42 14.62 11.24
C ASN A 62 -15.59 15.16 10.08
N ASP A 63 -16.22 15.25 8.91
CA ASP A 63 -15.92 16.38 8.05
C ASP A 63 -16.48 17.58 8.81
N GLU A 64 -15.64 18.30 9.54
CA GLU A 64 -15.91 19.72 9.68
C GLU A 64 -15.97 20.23 8.23
N LYS A 65 -17.19 20.29 7.69
CA LYS A 65 -17.53 21.17 6.59
C LYS A 65 -17.05 22.53 7.07
N CYS A 66 -15.83 22.91 6.67
CA CYS A 66 -15.49 24.32 6.62
C CYS A 66 -16.63 24.92 5.83
N GLY A 67 -17.49 25.67 6.52
CA GLY A 67 -18.59 26.36 5.88
C GLY A 67 -18.03 27.06 4.65
N GLU A 68 -18.78 27.00 3.56
CA GLU A 68 -18.55 27.76 2.34
C GLU A 68 -18.46 29.24 2.71
N ILE A 69 -17.29 29.70 3.14
CA ILE A 69 -16.97 31.11 3.23
C ILE A 69 -16.31 31.39 1.88
N PRO A 70 -16.97 32.10 0.96
CA PRO A 70 -16.33 32.47 -0.30
C PRO A 70 -15.11 33.33 0.07
N CYS A 71 -13.89 32.78 -0.11
CA CYS A 71 -12.67 33.58 -0.02
C CYS A 71 -12.74 34.52 -1.25
N GLY A 72 -13.26 35.73 -1.02
CA GLY A 72 -13.63 36.69 -2.07
C GLY A 72 -12.44 37.10 -2.93
N ASP A 73 -12.72 37.24 -4.23
CA ASP A 73 -11.80 37.68 -5.27
C ASP A 73 -11.23 39.06 -4.94
N ASN A 74 -9.99 39.10 -4.46
CA ASN A 74 -9.05 40.20 -4.66
C ASN A 74 -7.69 39.79 -4.08
N GLN A 75 -6.92 39.05 -4.88
CA GLN A 75 -5.48 38.92 -4.74
C GLN A 75 -4.83 40.21 -5.21
N GLN A 76 -3.90 40.77 -4.42
CA GLN A 76 -2.51 41.04 -4.79
C GLN A 76 -1.85 41.98 -3.78
N ASN A 77 -0.64 41.59 -3.37
CA ASN A 77 0.35 42.36 -2.59
C ASN A 77 0.02 42.68 -1.13
N LEU A 78 0.71 42.01 -0.20
CA LEU A 78 1.13 42.62 1.07
C LEU A 78 2.31 41.85 1.68
N ASN A 79 3.37 42.59 1.96
CA ASN A 79 4.67 42.15 2.49
C ASN A 79 4.54 41.87 4.00
N VAL A 80 5.05 40.74 4.49
CA VAL A 80 4.80 40.18 5.84
C VAL A 80 5.51 40.92 6.99
N LYS A 81 6.02 42.15 6.79
CA LYS A 81 6.95 42.76 7.76
C LYS A 81 6.39 43.72 8.81
N GLU A 82 5.12 44.12 8.78
CA GLU A 82 4.59 45.00 9.83
C GLU A 82 3.14 44.69 10.15
N ILE A 83 2.87 44.04 11.30
CA ILE A 83 1.52 44.06 11.88
C ILE A 83 1.62 44.19 13.41
N SER A 84 1.43 45.42 13.89
CA SER A 84 1.16 45.76 15.27
C SER A 84 -0.25 45.31 15.68
N VAL A 85 -0.38 44.82 16.92
CA VAL A 85 -1.54 44.05 17.39
C VAL A 85 -2.57 44.93 18.09
N SER A 86 -3.84 44.92 17.63
CA SER A 86 -5.05 45.21 18.44
C SER A 86 -6.36 44.74 17.73
N PRO A 87 -7.55 44.80 18.37
CA PRO A 87 -8.38 43.69 18.80
C PRO A 87 -9.46 43.30 17.77
N LYS A 88 -9.13 42.44 16.79
CA LYS A 88 -10.13 41.79 15.90
C LYS A 88 -9.87 40.28 15.81
N LYS A 89 -9.88 39.60 16.96
CA LYS A 89 -9.43 38.20 17.08
C LYS A 89 -10.26 37.20 16.25
N SER A 90 -11.57 37.36 16.04
CA SER A 90 -12.37 36.34 15.34
C SER A 90 -12.22 36.35 13.81
N LYS A 91 -12.34 37.52 13.16
CA LYS A 91 -12.18 37.64 11.70
C LYS A 91 -10.71 37.55 11.23
N LEU A 92 -9.77 37.95 12.08
CA LEU A 92 -8.34 37.80 11.78
C LEU A 92 -7.91 36.32 11.85
N PHE A 93 -8.41 35.59 12.86
CA PHE A 93 -8.14 34.16 12.99
C PHE A 93 -8.73 33.36 11.82
N SER A 94 -9.95 33.68 11.38
CA SER A 94 -10.55 33.01 10.20
C SER A 94 -9.79 33.30 8.90
N ARG A 95 -9.20 34.51 8.75
CA ARG A 95 -8.43 34.90 7.56
C ARG A 95 -7.04 34.27 7.54
N ILE A 96 -6.36 34.22 8.68
CA ILE A 96 -5.09 33.50 8.86
C ILE A 96 -5.28 32.01 8.56
N GLU A 97 -6.41 31.44 8.98
CA GLU A 97 -6.73 30.03 8.71
C GLU A 97 -7.08 29.77 7.22
N CYS A 98 -7.85 30.63 6.52
CA CYS A 98 -8.02 30.50 5.03
C CYS A 98 -6.67 30.64 4.32
N GLN A 99 -5.82 31.60 4.71
CA GLN A 99 -4.49 31.77 4.10
C GLN A 99 -3.56 30.58 4.34
N ARG A 100 -3.50 30.05 5.56
CA ARG A 100 -2.73 28.84 5.88
C ARG A 100 -3.21 27.64 5.05
N ARG A 101 -4.52 27.47 4.87
CA ARG A 101 -5.09 26.40 4.03
C ARG A 101 -4.78 26.57 2.55
N LEU A 102 -4.84 27.79 2.02
CA LEU A 102 -4.45 28.08 0.64
C LEU A 102 -2.97 27.79 0.41
N GLN A 103 -2.12 28.17 1.36
CA GLN A 103 -0.68 27.88 1.31
C GLN A 103 -0.40 26.37 1.36
N ILE A 104 -1.09 25.60 2.21
CA ILE A 104 -1.03 24.13 2.24
C ILE A 104 -1.46 23.50 0.91
N ILE A 105 -2.48 24.08 0.25
CA ILE A 105 -2.94 23.64 -1.07
C ILE A 105 -1.93 24.01 -2.16
N GLU A 106 -1.29 25.17 -2.07
CA GLU A 106 -0.30 25.64 -3.03
C GLU A 106 1.04 24.89 -2.90
N ASP A 107 1.58 24.76 -1.69
CA ASP A 107 2.75 23.94 -1.37
C ASP A 107 2.50 22.46 -1.71
N GLY A 108 1.28 21.98 -1.49
CA GLY A 108 0.87 20.64 -1.88
C GLY A 108 0.67 20.42 -3.37
N ARG A 109 0.29 21.46 -4.13
CA ARG A 109 0.24 21.44 -5.61
C ARG A 109 1.65 21.47 -6.21
N ASN A 110 2.59 22.12 -5.53
CA ASN A 110 4.00 22.16 -5.91
C ASN A 110 4.69 20.84 -5.55
N LEU A 111 4.35 19.79 -6.29
CA LEU A 111 5.01 18.50 -6.17
C LEU A 111 6.51 18.67 -6.42
N THR A 112 7.35 18.39 -5.41
CA THR A 112 8.80 18.55 -5.53
C THR A 112 9.33 17.72 -6.72
N LEU A 113 10.41 18.20 -7.34
CA LEU A 113 11.00 17.50 -8.48
C LEU A 113 11.31 16.03 -8.13
N THR A 114 11.84 15.78 -6.94
CA THR A 114 12.10 14.42 -6.44
C THR A 114 10.85 13.55 -6.45
N ARG A 115 9.72 14.04 -5.94
CA ARG A 115 8.45 13.28 -5.93
C ARG A 115 7.97 12.98 -7.35
N ARG A 116 8.07 13.95 -8.27
CA ARG A 116 7.74 13.75 -9.69
C ARG A 116 8.62 12.68 -10.33
N CYS A 117 9.93 12.74 -10.10
CA CYS A 117 10.88 11.75 -10.61
C CYS A 117 10.60 10.35 -10.05
N LEU A 118 10.32 10.23 -8.75
CA LEU A 118 9.99 8.94 -8.13
C LEU A 118 8.66 8.38 -8.64
N ALA A 119 7.63 9.22 -8.79
CA ALA A 119 6.35 8.81 -9.36
C ALA A 119 6.52 8.36 -10.82
N ALA A 120 7.26 9.13 -11.63
CA ALA A 120 7.58 8.77 -13.01
C ALA A 120 8.34 7.45 -13.09
N PHE A 121 9.31 7.23 -12.19
CA PHE A 121 10.07 5.98 -12.09
C PHE A 121 9.15 4.78 -11.79
N LEU A 122 8.24 4.89 -10.82
CA LEU A 122 7.27 3.83 -10.54
C LEU A 122 6.30 3.60 -11.70
N CYS A 123 5.85 4.67 -12.37
CA CYS A 123 5.01 4.56 -13.57
C CYS A 123 5.74 3.83 -14.71
N LEU A 124 7.04 4.05 -14.90
CA LEU A 124 7.84 3.34 -15.89
C LEU A 124 7.95 1.84 -15.55
N ILE A 125 8.22 1.51 -14.29
CA ILE A 125 8.25 0.10 -13.83
C ILE A 125 6.89 -0.57 -14.06
N PHE A 126 5.82 0.06 -13.60
CA PHE A 126 4.45 -0.47 -13.74
C PHE A 126 4.03 -0.59 -15.21
N GLY A 127 4.37 0.40 -16.04
CA GLY A 127 4.11 0.40 -17.48
C GLY A 127 4.86 -0.71 -18.22
N ALA A 128 6.13 -0.96 -17.87
CA ALA A 128 6.89 -2.08 -18.43
C ALA A 128 6.23 -3.43 -18.07
N GLN A 129 5.81 -3.60 -16.82
CA GLN A 129 5.09 -4.79 -16.36
C GLN A 129 3.74 -4.99 -17.05
N LEU A 130 3.06 -3.88 -17.38
CA LEU A 130 1.85 -3.89 -18.20
C LEU A 130 2.13 -4.37 -19.61
N GLY A 131 3.20 -3.88 -20.24
CA GLY A 131 3.65 -4.37 -21.53
C GLY A 131 3.88 -5.89 -21.51
N TYR A 132 4.67 -6.38 -20.55
CA TYR A 132 4.96 -7.80 -20.40
C TYR A 132 3.70 -8.67 -20.23
N LYS A 133 2.77 -8.28 -19.35
CA LYS A 133 1.54 -9.04 -19.09
C LYS A 133 0.54 -8.96 -20.25
N LEU A 134 0.52 -7.86 -21.00
CA LEU A 134 -0.29 -7.74 -22.23
C LEU A 134 0.24 -8.67 -23.33
N VAL A 135 1.57 -8.72 -23.52
CA VAL A 135 2.22 -9.59 -24.51
C VAL A 135 2.01 -11.06 -24.14
N SER A 136 2.24 -11.41 -22.89
CA SER A 136 2.07 -12.77 -22.39
C SER A 136 0.61 -13.16 -22.16
N LYS A 137 -0.37 -12.23 -22.25
CA LYS A 137 -1.80 -12.50 -21.99
C LYS A 137 -2.08 -13.04 -20.57
N THR A 138 -1.38 -12.46 -19.59
CA THR A 138 -1.47 -12.83 -18.17
C THR A 138 -1.84 -11.64 -17.29
N CYS A 139 -2.67 -10.72 -17.81
CA CYS A 139 -3.07 -9.50 -17.08
C CYS A 139 -3.75 -9.78 -15.73
N ILE A 140 -4.30 -10.97 -15.50
CA ILE A 140 -4.85 -11.38 -14.19
C ILE A 140 -3.83 -11.23 -13.06
N TYR A 141 -2.54 -11.43 -13.34
CA TYR A 141 -1.48 -11.28 -12.35
C TYR A 141 -1.26 -9.84 -11.90
N PHE A 142 -1.94 -8.83 -12.46
CA PHE A 142 -1.96 -7.48 -11.88
C PHE A 142 -2.60 -7.40 -10.51
N LEU A 143 -3.44 -8.38 -10.18
CA LEU A 143 -4.05 -8.49 -8.87
C LEU A 143 -3.08 -9.04 -7.82
N ASN A 144 -1.87 -9.47 -8.20
CA ASN A 144 -0.86 -9.81 -7.20
C ASN A 144 -0.54 -8.56 -6.34
N PRO A 145 -0.39 -8.72 -5.01
CA PRO A 145 -0.26 -7.60 -4.09
C PRO A 145 0.85 -6.60 -4.43
N CYS A 146 1.97 -7.05 -5.00
CA CYS A 146 3.08 -6.15 -5.36
C CYS A 146 2.69 -5.10 -6.41
N HIS A 147 1.93 -5.46 -7.44
CA HIS A 147 1.48 -4.50 -8.46
C HIS A 147 0.43 -3.53 -7.91
N VAL A 148 -0.52 -4.03 -7.10
CA VAL A 148 -1.48 -3.17 -6.39
C VAL A 148 -0.75 -2.19 -5.47
N THR A 149 0.28 -2.66 -4.76
CA THR A 149 1.14 -1.84 -3.90
C THR A 149 1.88 -0.77 -4.69
N THR A 150 2.41 -1.08 -5.87
CA THR A 150 3.04 -0.08 -6.75
C THR A 150 2.04 1.00 -7.17
N VAL A 151 0.81 0.63 -7.52
CA VAL A 151 -0.25 1.62 -7.84
C VAL A 151 -0.58 2.49 -6.63
N ILE A 152 -0.72 1.89 -5.44
CA ILE A 152 -0.93 2.65 -4.19
C ILE A 152 0.23 3.63 -3.97
N GLN A 153 1.48 3.22 -4.18
CA GLN A 153 2.63 4.11 -4.04
C GLN A 153 2.64 5.26 -5.04
N ILE A 154 2.24 5.02 -6.29
CA ILE A 154 2.09 6.09 -7.29
C ILE A 154 1.02 7.09 -6.81
N VAL A 155 -0.14 6.61 -6.35
CA VAL A 155 -1.21 7.46 -5.81
C VAL A 155 -0.72 8.27 -4.62
N LEU A 156 -0.04 7.63 -3.66
CA LEU A 156 0.53 8.30 -2.49
C LEU A 156 1.58 9.35 -2.89
N LEU A 157 2.49 9.03 -3.81
CA LEU A 157 3.48 9.99 -4.31
C LEU A 157 2.84 11.19 -5.01
N LEU A 158 1.66 11.06 -5.60
CA LEU A 158 0.90 12.15 -6.23
C LEU A 158 -0.03 12.89 -5.25
N SER A 159 -0.28 12.34 -4.06
CA SER A 159 -1.20 12.91 -3.06
C SER A 159 -0.59 14.12 -2.34
N ASN A 160 -1.38 15.05 -1.80
CA ASN A 160 -0.83 16.17 -1.02
C ASN A 160 -0.53 15.73 0.43
N PRO A 161 0.74 15.64 0.87
CA PRO A 161 1.09 15.19 2.22
C PRO A 161 0.57 16.13 3.31
N TYR A 162 0.48 17.43 3.02
CA TYR A 162 0.15 18.49 3.98
C TYR A 162 -1.37 18.69 4.17
N ARG A 163 -2.20 18.03 3.36
CA ARG A 163 -3.66 18.18 3.40
C ARG A 163 -4.32 17.50 4.61
N ASN A 164 -3.58 16.66 5.36
CA ASN A 164 -4.09 15.82 6.45
C ASN A 164 -5.38 15.08 6.06
N ASP A 165 -5.33 14.44 4.90
CA ASP A 165 -6.46 13.71 4.34
C ASP A 165 -6.56 12.31 4.95
N LYS A 166 -7.74 11.97 5.49
CA LYS A 166 -8.03 10.67 6.12
C LYS A 166 -7.79 9.52 5.14
N PHE A 167 -8.15 9.70 3.86
CA PHE A 167 -7.97 8.67 2.85
C PHE A 167 -6.49 8.41 2.54
N THR A 168 -5.71 9.48 2.35
CA THR A 168 -4.25 9.38 2.15
C THR A 168 -3.57 8.71 3.34
N THR A 169 -3.93 9.09 4.57
CA THR A 169 -3.38 8.45 5.78
C THR A 169 -3.79 6.99 5.88
N PHE A 170 -5.05 6.65 5.60
CA PHE A 170 -5.52 5.26 5.56
C PHE A 170 -4.73 4.44 4.55
N LEU A 171 -4.62 4.92 3.30
CA LEU A 171 -3.87 4.24 2.25
C LEU A 171 -2.42 4.04 2.65
N PHE A 172 -1.76 5.07 3.18
CA PHE A 172 -0.36 5.02 3.59
C PHE A 172 -0.13 4.00 4.72
N ARG A 173 -0.99 4.00 5.75
CA ARG A 173 -0.84 3.09 6.89
C ARG A 173 -1.11 1.64 6.51
N VAL A 174 -2.16 1.36 5.73
CA VAL A 174 -2.41 0.01 5.23
C VAL A 174 -1.27 -0.44 4.31
N HIS A 175 -0.79 0.44 3.45
CA HIS A 175 0.32 0.19 2.53
C HIS A 175 1.60 -0.26 3.25
N LEU A 176 1.95 0.34 4.39
CA LEU A 176 3.13 -0.05 5.18
C LEU A 176 3.09 -1.52 5.62
N TYR A 177 1.91 -2.06 5.90
CA TYR A 177 1.74 -3.44 6.35
C TYR A 177 1.66 -4.46 5.20
N VAL A 178 1.44 -4.00 3.96
CA VAL A 178 1.52 -4.84 2.75
C VAL A 178 2.98 -5.05 2.29
N LEU A 179 3.94 -4.29 2.84
CA LEU A 179 5.37 -4.40 2.48
C LEU A 179 5.97 -5.79 2.70
N SER A 180 5.41 -6.60 3.61
CA SER A 180 5.88 -7.96 3.85
C SER A 180 5.84 -8.83 2.60
N GLY A 181 4.85 -8.61 1.72
CA GLY A 181 4.75 -9.32 0.45
C GLY A 181 5.97 -9.05 -0.45
N ALA A 182 6.45 -7.81 -0.51
CA ALA A 182 7.61 -7.48 -1.32
C ALA A 182 8.92 -8.02 -0.73
N THR A 183 9.03 -8.04 0.60
CA THR A 183 10.18 -8.63 1.28
C THR A 183 10.25 -10.14 1.05
N ILE A 184 9.14 -10.85 1.17
CA ILE A 184 9.09 -12.29 0.87
C ILE A 184 9.43 -12.55 -0.60
N ALA A 185 8.91 -11.73 -1.52
CA ALA A 185 9.22 -11.87 -2.95
C ALA A 185 10.72 -11.68 -3.26
N LEU A 186 11.47 -10.93 -2.45
CA LEU A 186 12.93 -10.82 -2.59
C LEU A 186 13.67 -12.01 -1.97
N ILE A 187 13.19 -12.56 -0.86
CA ILE A 187 13.82 -13.69 -0.15
C ILE A 187 13.54 -15.03 -0.85
N PHE A 188 12.30 -15.26 -1.27
CA PHE A 188 11.82 -16.48 -1.91
C PHE A 188 11.23 -16.17 -3.29
N PRO A 189 12.06 -15.76 -4.26
CA PRO A 189 11.57 -15.24 -5.53
C PRO A 189 10.92 -16.32 -6.40
N VAL A 190 9.84 -15.94 -7.10
CA VAL A 190 9.15 -16.78 -8.08
C VAL A 190 9.45 -16.22 -9.47
N LEU A 191 10.46 -16.79 -10.14
CA LEU A 191 10.99 -16.27 -11.42
C LEU A 191 10.73 -17.20 -12.60
N ASN A 192 10.28 -18.42 -12.37
CA ASN A 192 10.15 -19.46 -13.39
C ASN A 192 9.04 -19.19 -14.42
N THR A 193 8.14 -18.24 -14.13
CA THR A 193 7.09 -17.77 -15.05
C THR A 193 7.48 -16.48 -15.78
N LEU A 194 8.65 -15.91 -15.48
CA LEU A 194 9.16 -14.68 -16.10
C LEU A 194 10.06 -15.04 -17.29
N LEU A 195 9.46 -15.14 -18.48
CA LEU A 195 10.09 -15.67 -19.69
C LEU A 195 10.58 -14.59 -20.66
N LEU A 196 10.07 -13.36 -20.56
CA LEU A 196 10.43 -12.28 -21.49
C LEU A 196 11.74 -11.59 -21.03
N PRO A 197 12.51 -11.03 -21.97
CA PRO A 197 13.77 -10.37 -21.64
C PRO A 197 13.54 -9.25 -20.62
N HIS A 198 14.41 -9.18 -19.61
CA HIS A 198 14.39 -8.20 -18.52
C HIS A 198 13.18 -8.25 -17.57
N GLU A 199 12.25 -9.21 -17.69
CA GLU A 199 11.18 -9.36 -16.69
C GLU A 199 11.73 -9.57 -15.28
N VAL A 200 12.75 -10.41 -15.14
CA VAL A 200 13.45 -10.67 -13.87
C VAL A 200 14.08 -9.38 -13.32
N THR A 201 14.67 -8.54 -14.18
CA THR A 201 15.24 -7.26 -13.75
C THR A 201 14.14 -6.33 -13.23
N PHE A 202 13.05 -6.17 -13.98
CA PHE A 202 11.92 -5.34 -13.55
C PHE A 202 11.23 -5.89 -12.29
N TYR A 203 11.22 -7.21 -12.11
CA TYR A 203 10.77 -7.85 -10.87
C TYR A 203 11.59 -7.35 -9.69
N TYR A 204 12.92 -7.49 -9.71
CA TYR A 204 13.74 -7.06 -8.58
C TYR A 204 13.68 -5.55 -8.36
N VAL A 205 13.75 -4.76 -9.42
CA VAL A 205 13.67 -3.29 -9.33
C VAL A 205 12.34 -2.85 -8.71
N GLN A 206 11.21 -3.46 -9.10
CA GLN A 206 9.91 -3.15 -8.51
C GLN A 206 9.88 -3.45 -7.01
N HIS A 207 10.31 -4.65 -6.59
CA HIS A 207 10.21 -5.08 -5.20
C HIS A 207 11.14 -4.26 -4.28
N ILE A 208 12.35 -3.92 -4.76
CA ILE A 208 13.25 -3.01 -4.05
C ILE A 208 12.62 -1.62 -3.93
N ALA A 209 12.05 -1.09 -5.03
CA ALA A 209 11.38 0.21 -5.01
C ALA A 209 10.23 0.21 -3.99
N ILE A 210 9.40 -0.85 -3.96
CA ILE A 210 8.29 -0.96 -3.00
C ILE A 210 8.78 -0.79 -1.55
N ILE A 211 9.91 -1.38 -1.18
CA ILE A 211 10.45 -1.29 0.18
C ILE A 211 11.04 0.10 0.49
N LEU A 212 11.63 0.78 -0.50
CA LEU A 212 12.30 2.07 -0.31
C LEU A 212 11.35 3.28 -0.32
N MET A 213 10.30 3.27 -1.15
CA MET A 213 9.39 4.43 -1.28
C MET A 213 8.75 4.91 0.03
N PRO A 214 8.26 4.05 0.95
CA PRO A 214 7.62 4.53 2.17
C PRO A 214 8.57 5.34 3.06
N PHE A 215 9.86 4.98 3.15
CA PHE A 215 10.84 5.77 3.90
C PHE A 215 10.93 7.21 3.37
N TYR A 216 10.97 7.37 2.04
CA TYR A 216 10.96 8.69 1.43
C TYR A 216 9.66 9.46 1.75
N MET A 217 8.51 8.80 1.73
CA MET A 217 7.23 9.42 2.11
C MET A 217 7.25 9.89 3.57
N LEU A 218 7.81 9.11 4.48
CA LEU A 218 7.94 9.47 5.90
C LEU A 218 8.78 10.73 6.13
N THR A 219 9.73 11.06 5.24
CA THR A 219 10.51 12.31 5.35
C THR A 219 9.63 13.58 5.26
N HIS A 220 8.44 13.48 4.66
CA HIS A 220 7.52 14.62 4.49
C HIS A 220 6.54 14.77 5.67
N GLY A 221 6.30 13.71 6.44
CA GLY A 221 5.32 13.69 7.53
C GLY A 221 3.89 13.97 7.06
N GLY A 222 3.11 14.63 7.93
CA GLY A 222 1.69 14.94 7.67
C GLY A 222 0.85 13.67 7.50
N SER A 223 0.25 13.52 6.32
CA SER A 223 -0.58 12.35 5.98
C SER A 223 0.24 11.05 5.94
N PHE A 224 1.55 11.14 5.71
CA PHE A 224 2.49 10.01 5.75
C PHE A 224 3.06 9.86 7.16
N SER A 225 2.18 9.46 8.09
CA SER A 225 2.55 9.23 9.49
C SER A 225 2.30 7.78 9.90
N VAL A 226 3.23 7.26 10.69
CA VAL A 226 3.08 5.96 11.36
C VAL A 226 2.30 6.14 12.65
N GLU A 227 1.57 5.11 13.05
CA GLU A 227 0.95 5.03 14.37
C GLU A 227 1.98 4.79 15.48
N GLU A 228 1.55 4.98 16.72
CA GLU A 228 2.40 4.74 17.89
C GLU A 228 2.83 3.26 18.00
N TRP A 229 3.96 3.03 18.67
CA TRP A 229 4.52 1.68 18.83
C TRP A 229 3.52 0.70 19.46
N ASN A 230 2.82 1.12 20.51
CA ASN A 230 1.86 0.29 21.24
C ASN A 230 0.49 0.17 20.53
N ASP A 231 0.28 0.87 19.42
CA ASP A 231 -0.99 0.82 18.71
C ASP A 231 -0.99 -0.24 17.60
N PHE A 232 -1.60 -1.39 17.87
CA PHE A 232 -1.73 -2.48 16.89
C PHE A 232 -2.99 -2.38 16.03
N SER A 233 -3.83 -1.35 16.18
CA SER A 233 -5.10 -1.25 15.45
C SER A 233 -4.90 -1.24 13.94
N TRP A 234 -3.89 -0.50 13.47
CA TRP A 234 -3.55 -0.43 12.04
C TRP A 234 -2.95 -1.72 11.50
N VAL A 235 -2.17 -2.45 12.32
CA VAL A 235 -1.66 -3.78 11.98
C VAL A 235 -2.85 -4.71 11.72
N LEU A 236 -3.75 -4.83 12.70
CA LEU A 236 -4.88 -5.77 12.67
C LEU A 236 -5.86 -5.41 11.54
N LEU A 237 -6.11 -4.12 11.31
CA LEU A 237 -6.92 -3.68 10.17
C LEU A 237 -6.29 -4.12 8.85
N SER A 238 -4.97 -3.92 8.70
CA SER A 238 -4.25 -4.25 7.47
C SER A 238 -4.20 -5.77 7.25
N THR A 239 -3.94 -6.55 8.30
CA THR A 239 -3.99 -8.02 8.24
C THR A 239 -5.37 -8.51 7.83
N ALA A 240 -6.45 -7.97 8.41
CA ALA A 240 -7.80 -8.31 8.04
C ALA A 240 -8.10 -8.00 6.55
N ILE A 241 -7.69 -6.83 6.06
CA ILE A 241 -7.84 -6.45 4.65
C ILE A 241 -7.06 -7.41 3.74
N ILE A 242 -5.82 -7.74 4.10
CA ILE A 242 -4.98 -8.68 3.33
C ILE A 242 -5.63 -10.06 3.29
N ILE A 243 -6.11 -10.58 4.42
CA ILE A 243 -6.80 -11.88 4.48
C ILE A 243 -8.04 -11.87 3.58
N ILE A 244 -8.90 -10.85 3.69
CA ILE A 244 -10.10 -10.73 2.86
C ILE A 244 -9.72 -10.67 1.38
N TYR A 245 -8.71 -9.87 1.02
CA TYR A 245 -8.24 -9.75 -0.35
C TYR A 245 -7.79 -11.10 -0.93
N HIS A 246 -6.98 -11.86 -0.19
CA HIS A 246 -6.47 -13.14 -0.65
C HIS A 246 -7.56 -14.22 -0.69
N PHE A 247 -8.31 -14.41 0.38
CA PHE A 247 -9.24 -15.54 0.54
C PHE A 247 -10.60 -15.30 -0.13
N VAL A 248 -10.98 -14.05 -0.41
CA VAL A 248 -12.20 -13.72 -1.15
C VAL A 248 -11.89 -13.38 -2.60
N VAL A 249 -11.07 -12.35 -2.85
CA VAL A 249 -10.87 -11.85 -4.22
C VAL A 249 -9.93 -12.76 -5.01
N LEU A 250 -8.71 -12.97 -4.51
CA LEU A 250 -7.69 -13.71 -5.26
C LEU A 250 -8.02 -15.19 -5.37
N GLN A 251 -8.47 -15.83 -4.29
CA GLN A 251 -8.86 -17.24 -4.33
C GLN A 251 -10.05 -17.48 -5.26
N PHE A 252 -11.08 -16.63 -5.23
CA PHE A 252 -12.23 -16.79 -6.13
C PHE A 252 -11.78 -16.77 -7.60
N LEU A 253 -10.96 -15.78 -7.96
CA LEU A 253 -10.43 -15.68 -9.31
C LEU A 253 -9.47 -16.82 -9.65
N ALA A 254 -8.61 -17.23 -8.72
CA ALA A 254 -7.69 -18.35 -8.90
C ALA A 254 -8.44 -19.67 -9.17
N LEU A 255 -9.52 -19.94 -8.44
CA LEU A 255 -10.36 -21.13 -8.66
C LEU A 255 -11.15 -21.06 -9.97
N LEU A 256 -11.57 -19.86 -10.39
CA LEU A 256 -12.32 -19.65 -11.62
C LEU A 256 -11.44 -19.77 -12.88
N THR A 257 -10.23 -19.22 -12.84
CA THR A 257 -9.33 -19.20 -14.00
C THR A 257 -8.24 -20.25 -13.96
N LEU A 258 -8.10 -20.97 -12.84
CA LEU A 258 -6.97 -21.88 -12.55
C LEU A 258 -5.60 -21.19 -12.68
N ALA A 259 -5.56 -19.87 -12.47
CA ALA A 259 -4.33 -19.12 -12.35
C ALA A 259 -3.79 -19.24 -10.92
N ASN A 260 -2.48 -19.39 -10.73
CA ASN A 260 -1.91 -19.38 -9.39
C ASN A 260 -1.72 -17.95 -8.84
N LEU A 261 -2.82 -17.21 -8.76
CA LEU A 261 -2.84 -15.81 -8.36
C LEU A 261 -2.42 -15.65 -6.89
N SER A 262 -1.29 -14.97 -6.65
CA SER A 262 -0.66 -14.84 -5.33
C SER A 262 -0.57 -16.14 -4.54
N ASN A 263 -0.26 -17.25 -5.23
CA ASN A 263 -0.17 -18.59 -4.67
C ASN A 263 -1.48 -19.07 -4.01
N MET A 264 -2.65 -18.56 -4.40
CA MET A 264 -3.91 -19.01 -3.80
C MET A 264 -4.41 -20.34 -4.37
N LEU A 265 -3.84 -20.82 -5.48
CA LEU A 265 -4.19 -22.11 -6.09
C LEU A 265 -3.26 -23.23 -5.61
N CYS A 266 -1.94 -23.03 -5.69
CA CYS A 266 -0.91 -23.91 -5.15
C CYS A 266 0.29 -23.15 -4.59
N ALA A 267 1.13 -23.87 -3.85
CA ALA A 267 2.35 -23.34 -3.27
C ALA A 267 3.29 -22.76 -4.35
N ALA A 268 4.05 -21.73 -3.99
CA ALA A 268 5.11 -21.25 -4.86
C ALA A 268 6.21 -22.32 -5.00
N VAL A 269 6.92 -22.31 -6.13
CA VAL A 269 8.09 -23.21 -6.32
C VAL A 269 9.20 -22.97 -5.29
N SER A 270 9.26 -21.78 -4.71
CA SER A 270 10.20 -21.35 -3.68
C SER A 270 9.64 -21.46 -2.26
N ASP A 271 8.42 -21.98 -2.08
CA ASP A 271 7.76 -22.09 -0.78
C ASP A 271 8.46 -23.15 0.10
N PRO A 272 8.95 -22.79 1.31
CA PRO A 272 9.65 -23.73 2.18
C PRO A 272 8.72 -24.73 2.91
N PHE A 273 7.41 -24.49 2.95
CA PHE A 273 6.45 -25.32 3.69
C PHE A 273 5.77 -26.38 2.81
N GLY A 274 5.65 -26.11 1.51
CA GLY A 274 5.13 -27.06 0.53
C GLY A 274 3.66 -27.47 0.70
N GLU A 275 3.16 -28.25 -0.25
CA GLU A 275 1.78 -28.73 -0.30
C GLU A 275 1.52 -29.88 0.71
N PRO A 276 0.27 -30.08 1.18
CA PRO A 276 -0.96 -29.34 0.86
C PRO A 276 -1.24 -28.16 1.81
N TYR A 277 -0.53 -28.06 2.94
CA TYR A 277 -0.88 -27.14 4.04
C TYR A 277 -0.22 -25.76 3.96
N TYR A 278 0.46 -25.42 2.86
CA TYR A 278 1.20 -24.15 2.69
C TYR A 278 0.36 -22.90 2.99
N ARG A 279 -0.96 -22.92 2.78
CA ARG A 279 -1.84 -21.78 3.08
C ARG A 279 -2.06 -21.57 4.57
N ILE A 280 -2.17 -22.65 5.33
CA ILE A 280 -2.32 -22.59 6.79
C ILE A 280 -1.00 -22.08 7.39
N TRP A 281 0.14 -22.59 6.90
CA TRP A 281 1.45 -22.04 7.21
C TRP A 281 1.54 -20.56 6.82
N GLY A 282 1.02 -20.21 5.64
CA GLY A 282 0.88 -18.86 5.12
C GLY A 282 0.19 -17.93 6.12
N ILE A 283 -1.01 -18.29 6.58
CA ILE A 283 -1.72 -17.52 7.61
C ILE A 283 -0.84 -17.40 8.87
N GLY A 284 -0.33 -18.51 9.38
CA GLY A 284 0.43 -18.55 10.63
C GLY A 284 1.67 -17.66 10.60
N HIS A 285 2.53 -17.79 9.58
CA HIS A 285 3.75 -17.00 9.49
C HIS A 285 3.47 -15.54 9.13
N GLN A 286 2.43 -15.24 8.34
CA GLN A 286 2.06 -13.86 8.00
C GLN A 286 1.49 -13.10 9.20
N SER A 287 0.73 -13.77 10.07
CA SER A 287 0.25 -13.19 11.33
C SER A 287 1.37 -12.72 12.25
N LEU A 288 2.59 -13.26 12.09
CA LEU A 288 3.78 -12.82 12.81
C LEU A 288 4.61 -11.81 11.98
N LEU A 289 4.83 -12.09 10.70
CA LEU A 289 5.73 -11.30 9.86
C LEU A 289 5.19 -9.89 9.60
N ILE A 290 3.89 -9.75 9.32
CA ILE A 290 3.26 -8.46 9.05
C ILE A 290 3.46 -7.46 10.21
N PRO A 291 3.09 -7.79 11.48
CA PRO A 291 3.33 -6.90 12.61
C PRO A 291 4.82 -6.61 12.81
N LEU A 292 5.64 -7.67 12.83
CA LEU A 292 7.07 -7.53 13.13
C LEU A 292 7.76 -6.63 12.12
N GLN A 293 7.56 -6.89 10.82
CA GLN A 293 8.16 -6.11 9.76
C GLN A 293 7.64 -4.67 9.74
N GLY A 294 6.31 -4.48 9.80
CA GLY A 294 5.73 -3.13 9.73
C GLY A 294 6.17 -2.24 10.90
N LYS A 295 6.12 -2.78 12.13
CA LYS A 295 6.57 -2.05 13.32
C LYS A 295 8.08 -1.82 13.34
N PHE A 296 8.87 -2.82 12.96
CA PHE A 296 10.33 -2.66 12.84
C PHE A 296 10.69 -1.59 11.80
N TYR A 297 10.04 -1.62 10.63
CA TYR A 297 10.24 -0.61 9.58
C TYR A 297 9.91 0.80 10.08
N ALA A 298 8.78 0.98 10.75
CA ALA A 298 8.39 2.27 11.34
C ALA A 298 9.41 2.77 12.37
N LEU A 299 9.87 1.89 13.26
CA LEU A 299 10.87 2.21 14.29
C LEU A 299 12.20 2.63 13.66
N CYS A 300 12.73 1.83 12.73
CA CYS A 300 13.99 2.14 12.04
C CYS A 300 13.89 3.43 11.25
N SER A 301 12.77 3.66 10.56
CA SER A 301 12.53 4.88 9.80
C SER A 301 12.53 6.11 10.70
N ASN A 302 11.79 6.08 11.82
CA ASN A 302 11.75 7.18 12.77
C ASN A 302 13.12 7.45 13.41
N PHE A 303 13.87 6.40 13.75
CA PHE A 303 15.23 6.53 14.28
C PHE A 303 16.16 7.22 13.27
N LEU A 304 16.15 6.77 12.01
CA LEU A 304 16.95 7.35 10.94
C LEU A 304 16.56 8.80 10.65
N LEU A 305 15.27 9.12 10.60
CA LEU A 305 14.79 10.48 10.37
C LEU A 305 15.21 11.43 11.49
N LYS A 306 15.12 11.00 12.76
CA LYS A 306 15.61 11.78 13.89
C LYS A 306 17.11 12.04 13.77
N TYR A 307 17.88 11.00 13.49
CA TYR A 307 19.33 11.10 13.33
C TYR A 307 19.74 12.01 12.16
N LEU A 308 19.01 11.98 11.03
CA LEU A 308 19.25 12.86 9.89
C LEU A 308 18.81 14.30 10.17
N GLY A 309 17.70 14.50 10.89
CA GLY A 309 17.21 15.82 11.30
C GLY A 309 18.16 16.53 12.27
N ASP A 310 18.74 15.79 13.22
CA ASP A 310 19.76 16.29 14.16
C ASP A 310 21.06 16.71 13.45
N ARG A 311 21.29 16.28 12.20
CA ARG A 311 22.43 16.72 11.36
C ARG A 311 22.13 17.90 10.45
N SER A 312 20.89 18.41 10.39
CA SER A 312 20.64 19.64 9.64
C SER A 312 21.49 20.76 10.26
N PRO A 313 22.31 21.50 9.48
CA PRO A 313 23.12 22.56 10.04
C PRO A 313 22.17 23.55 10.73
N LYS A 314 22.39 23.78 12.02
CA LYS A 314 21.83 24.94 12.69
C LYS A 314 22.33 26.13 11.90
N THR A 315 21.43 26.74 11.12
CA THR A 315 21.68 28.04 10.52
C THR A 315 21.73 29.02 11.68
N ASP A 316 22.94 29.21 12.22
CA ASP A 316 23.30 30.37 13.03
C ASP A 316 23.24 31.65 12.15
#